data_AF-A0A0F9FC87-F1
#
_entry.id   AF-A0A0F9FC87-F1
#
_cell.length_a   1.000
_cell.length_b   1.000
_cell.length_c   1.000
_cell.angle_alpha   90.00
_cell.angle_beta   90.00
_cell.angle_gamma   90.00
#
_symmetry.space_group_name_H-M   'P 1'
#
loop_
_entity.id
_entity.type
_entity.pdbx_description
1 polymer ?
#
loop_
_entity_poly.entity_id
_entity_poly.type
_entity_poly.pdbx_seq_one_letter_code
_entity_poly.pdbx_strand_id
1 'polypeptide(L)'
;MPIKMNDVVIIGDDGKFTPEFNPGMLGDEYKDSKFFETTPDVSSLLKVAVDTKRAMGKKLEGHIAPLGENPTDEEKATHRKNLMSGLGTVVEKVEDYALAKPENWPEGVPYDGESSKHMSTYLLERGWPKEDVQGLVSVYNKMSLERYVAFKRAEQDTFDTEVKELKVDWKGSALIKKTRTAAKAMIQFGTDELIAAMKESGLVTTPDDFTKWQGLNISAAQIRVWNNIGEAMKSDAAITDEGLTKGDQKAEQKGKLSKIYDHETSKSMT
;
A
#
# COMPACT_ATOMS: atom_id res chain seq x y z
N MET A 1 -16.36 20.84 -28.90
CA MET A 1 -16.05 19.44 -28.51
C MET A 1 -17.01 19.12 -27.38
N PRO A 2 -18.07 18.37 -27.65
CA PRO A 2 -19.15 18.16 -26.70
C PRO A 2 -18.67 17.26 -25.57
N ILE A 3 -19.03 17.61 -24.33
CA ILE A 3 -18.72 16.78 -23.15
C ILE A 3 -19.89 15.84 -22.92
N LYS A 4 -19.58 14.54 -22.80
CA LYS A 4 -20.57 13.48 -22.61
C LYS A 4 -20.40 12.81 -21.26
N MET A 5 -21.51 12.48 -20.61
CA MET A 5 -21.56 11.65 -19.41
C MET A 5 -22.59 10.54 -19.65
N ASN A 6 -22.16 9.28 -19.58
CA ASN A 6 -23.01 8.10 -19.88
C ASN A 6 -23.82 8.26 -21.18
N ASP A 7 -23.13 8.61 -22.27
CA ASP A 7 -23.69 8.85 -23.62
C ASP A 7 -24.63 10.05 -23.78
N VAL A 8 -24.92 10.80 -22.72
CA VAL A 8 -25.70 12.05 -22.76
C VAL A 8 -24.76 13.24 -22.96
N VAL A 9 -25.03 14.06 -23.98
CA VAL A 9 -24.32 15.33 -24.17
C VAL A 9 -24.86 16.33 -23.16
N ILE A 10 -24.00 16.75 -22.22
CA ILE A 10 -24.36 17.67 -21.14
C ILE A 10 -23.87 19.09 -21.38
N ILE A 11 -22.91 19.26 -22.30
CA ILE A 11 -22.39 20.56 -22.74
C ILE A 11 -22.38 20.58 -24.26
N GLY A 12 -23.10 21.53 -24.83
CA GLY A 12 -23.20 21.75 -26.28
C GLY A 12 -21.88 22.25 -26.87
N ASP A 13 -21.78 22.22 -28.19
CA ASP A 13 -20.61 22.78 -28.90
C ASP A 13 -20.46 24.29 -28.74
N ASP A 14 -21.51 24.97 -28.28
CA ASP A 14 -21.52 26.39 -27.89
C ASP A 14 -21.06 26.63 -26.44
N GLY A 15 -20.68 25.58 -25.70
CA GLY A 15 -20.20 25.66 -24.32
C GLY A 15 -21.30 25.89 -23.29
N LYS A 16 -22.57 25.83 -23.69
CA LYS A 16 -23.72 25.93 -22.78
C LYS A 16 -24.13 24.57 -22.26
N PHE A 17 -24.74 24.56 -21.07
CA PHE A 17 -25.43 23.38 -20.59
C PHE A 17 -26.59 23.04 -21.51
N THR A 18 -26.67 21.78 -21.90
CA THR A 18 -27.77 21.30 -22.73
C THR A 18 -29.05 21.17 -21.88
N PRO A 19 -30.25 21.15 -22.48
CA PRO A 19 -31.50 20.92 -21.76
C PRO A 19 -31.51 19.62 -20.94
N GLU A 20 -30.69 18.65 -21.34
CA GLU A 20 -30.50 17.36 -20.67
C GLU A 20 -29.56 17.43 -19.46
N PHE A 21 -28.85 18.54 -19.26
CA PHE A 21 -28.04 18.75 -18.06
C PHE A 21 -28.93 18.92 -16.83
N ASN A 22 -28.77 18.01 -15.88
CA ASN A 22 -29.38 18.09 -14.56
C ASN A 22 -28.27 18.20 -13.51
N PRO A 23 -28.26 19.23 -12.65
CA PRO A 23 -27.29 19.39 -11.56
C PRO A 23 -27.12 18.14 -10.69
N GLY A 24 -28.18 17.34 -10.49
CA GLY A 24 -28.12 16.07 -9.76
C GLY A 24 -27.22 15.00 -10.40
N MET A 25 -26.81 15.16 -11.67
CA MET A 25 -25.83 14.29 -12.32
C MET A 25 -24.42 14.44 -11.73
N LEU A 26 -24.15 15.55 -11.02
CA LEU A 26 -22.88 15.82 -10.35
C LEU A 26 -22.84 15.31 -8.90
N GLY A 27 -23.98 14.82 -8.38
CA GLY A 27 -24.15 14.40 -6.99
C GLY A 27 -25.49 14.86 -6.41
N ASP A 28 -25.99 14.17 -5.39
CA ASP A 28 -27.26 14.49 -4.74
C ASP A 28 -27.25 15.87 -4.08
N GLU A 29 -26.08 16.34 -3.63
CA GLU A 29 -25.85 17.65 -3.04
C GLU A 29 -26.07 18.82 -4.02
N TYR A 30 -26.06 18.57 -5.33
CA TYR A 30 -26.26 19.58 -6.36
C TYR A 30 -27.67 19.56 -6.96
N LYS A 31 -28.50 18.56 -6.63
CA LYS A 31 -29.81 18.32 -7.25
C LYS A 31 -30.76 19.53 -7.18
N ASP A 32 -30.72 20.28 -6.08
CA ASP A 32 -31.57 21.46 -5.86
C ASP A 32 -30.81 22.79 -6.01
N SER A 33 -29.62 22.75 -6.62
CA SER A 33 -28.74 23.91 -6.71
C SER A 33 -29.20 24.90 -7.79
N LYS A 34 -29.61 26.10 -7.36
CA LYS A 34 -29.88 27.25 -8.24
C LYS A 34 -28.61 27.86 -8.85
N PHE A 35 -27.44 27.35 -8.50
CA PHE A 35 -26.15 27.81 -8.98
C PHE A 35 -26.06 27.75 -10.51
N PHE A 36 -26.56 26.67 -11.11
CA PHE A 36 -26.52 26.46 -12.56
C PHE A 36 -27.54 27.29 -13.34
N GLU A 37 -28.57 27.84 -12.67
CA GLU A 37 -29.49 28.83 -13.26
C GLU A 37 -28.79 30.18 -13.50
N THR A 38 -27.80 30.51 -12.66
CA THR A 38 -27.01 31.75 -12.74
C THR A 38 -25.66 31.56 -13.42
N THR A 39 -25.29 30.32 -13.75
CA THR A 39 -24.07 29.94 -14.48
C THR A 39 -24.40 28.98 -15.64
N PRO A 40 -25.10 29.46 -16.69
CA PRO A 40 -25.67 28.59 -17.73
C PRO A 40 -24.65 28.02 -18.73
N ASP A 41 -23.39 28.40 -18.60
CA ASP A 41 -22.32 28.02 -19.53
C ASP A 41 -20.97 27.85 -18.83
N VAL A 42 -20.06 27.11 -19.47
CA VAL A 42 -18.73 26.78 -18.94
C VAL A 42 -17.87 28.03 -18.72
N SER A 43 -18.06 29.08 -19.52
CA SER A 43 -17.31 30.34 -19.37
C SER A 43 -17.75 31.09 -18.11
N SER A 44 -19.05 31.14 -17.85
CA SER A 44 -19.66 31.69 -16.65
C SER A 44 -19.24 30.92 -15.41
N LEU A 45 -19.16 29.59 -15.48
CA LEU A 45 -18.60 28.76 -14.39
C LEU A 45 -17.12 29.04 -14.12
N LEU A 46 -16.30 29.10 -15.17
CA LEU A 46 -14.88 29.43 -15.03
C LEU A 46 -14.70 30.85 -14.49
N LYS A 47 -15.54 31.80 -14.92
CA LYS A 47 -15.54 33.16 -14.40
C LYS A 47 -15.92 33.20 -12.93
N VAL A 48 -16.96 32.49 -12.51
CA VAL A 48 -17.33 32.35 -11.09
C VAL A 48 -16.22 31.68 -10.29
N ALA A 49 -15.57 30.65 -10.81
CA ALA A 49 -14.45 29.99 -10.13
C ALA A 49 -13.23 30.93 -9.98
N VAL A 50 -12.90 31.70 -11.03
CA VAL A 50 -11.83 32.70 -11.01
C VAL A 50 -12.18 33.87 -10.09
N ASP A 51 -13.41 34.37 -10.13
CA ASP A 51 -13.89 35.46 -9.29
C ASP A 51 -13.97 35.02 -7.82
N THR A 52 -14.37 33.78 -7.55
CA THR A 52 -14.37 33.20 -6.19
C THR A 52 -12.94 33.00 -5.69
N LYS A 53 -12.02 32.49 -6.51
CA LYS A 53 -10.60 32.36 -6.16
C LYS A 53 -9.95 33.73 -5.93
N ARG A 54 -10.29 34.73 -6.74
CA ARG A 54 -9.80 36.10 -6.60
C ARG A 54 -10.41 36.83 -5.41
N ALA A 55 -11.69 36.59 -5.12
CA ALA A 55 -12.38 37.13 -3.94
C ALA A 55 -11.86 36.48 -2.66
N MET A 56 -11.64 35.17 -2.64
CA MET A 56 -10.94 34.49 -1.55
C MET A 56 -9.52 35.01 -1.41
N GLY A 57 -8.75 35.11 -2.50
CA GLY A 57 -7.40 35.68 -2.48
C GLY A 57 -7.35 37.09 -1.88
N LYS A 58 -8.25 37.99 -2.31
CA LYS A 58 -8.36 39.35 -1.75
C LYS A 58 -8.83 39.39 -0.29
N LYS A 59 -9.75 38.48 0.10
CA LYS A 59 -10.21 38.36 1.49
C LYS A 59 -9.08 37.83 2.39
N LEU A 60 -8.24 36.95 1.87
CA LEU A 60 -7.09 36.37 2.57
C LEU A 60 -5.90 37.34 2.62
N GLU A 61 -5.65 38.14 1.58
CA GLU A 61 -4.60 39.18 1.53
C GLU A 61 -4.74 40.22 2.66
N GLY A 62 -5.97 40.53 3.10
CA GLY A 62 -6.22 41.45 4.22
C GLY A 62 -6.10 40.81 5.61
N HIS A 63 -6.02 39.48 5.69
CA HIS A 63 -6.05 38.74 6.96
C HIS A 63 -4.77 37.93 7.22
N ILE A 64 -3.95 37.60 6.21
CA ILE A 64 -2.79 36.71 6.33
C ILE A 64 -1.53 37.44 5.90
N ALA A 65 -0.84 38.05 6.86
CA ALA A 65 0.53 38.53 6.64
C ALA A 65 1.50 37.32 6.64
N PRO A 66 2.42 37.19 5.67
CA PRO A 66 3.41 36.12 5.67
C PRO A 66 4.30 36.21 6.92
N LEU A 67 4.56 35.07 7.55
CA LEU A 67 5.48 34.97 8.69
C LEU A 67 6.92 35.30 8.23
N GLY A 68 7.66 36.06 9.05
CA GLY A 68 9.07 36.38 8.77
C GLY A 68 10.00 35.16 8.89
N GLU A 69 11.30 35.33 8.62
CA GLU A 69 12.30 34.28 8.85
C GLU A 69 12.45 34.03 10.37
N ASN A 70 11.98 32.87 10.84
CA ASN A 70 11.93 32.41 12.25
C ASN A 70 10.79 32.99 13.12
N PRO A 71 9.52 32.69 12.80
CA PRO A 71 8.40 33.10 13.63
C PRO A 71 8.39 32.32 14.95
N THR A 72 8.12 33.03 16.03
CA THR A 72 7.84 32.46 17.36
C THR A 72 6.57 31.61 17.33
N ASP A 73 6.39 30.72 18.31
CA ASP A 73 5.20 29.87 18.37
C ASP A 73 3.91 30.67 18.57
N GLU A 74 4.01 31.84 19.19
CA GLU A 74 2.92 32.80 19.40
C GLU A 74 2.51 33.50 18.09
N GLU A 75 3.49 33.86 17.25
CA GLU A 75 3.26 34.39 15.90
C GLU A 75 2.66 33.34 14.97
N LYS A 76 3.14 32.09 15.04
CA LYS A 76 2.55 30.96 14.29
C LYS A 76 1.09 30.72 14.71
N ALA A 77 0.80 30.76 16.01
CA ALA A 77 -0.56 30.58 16.52
C ALA A 77 -1.49 31.71 16.06
N THR A 78 -1.02 32.96 16.11
CA THR A 78 -1.79 34.13 15.66
C THR A 78 -2.02 34.10 14.15
N HIS A 79 -1.01 33.76 13.35
CA HIS A 79 -1.13 33.60 11.91
C HIS A 79 -2.12 32.49 11.53
N ARG A 80 -2.04 31.33 12.19
CA ARG A 80 -3.02 30.23 12.03
C ARG A 80 -4.44 30.70 12.33
N LYS A 81 -4.65 31.39 13.46
CA LYS A 81 -5.96 31.91 13.85
C LYS A 81 -6.54 32.88 12.82
N ASN A 82 -5.70 33.76 12.27
CA ASN A 82 -6.11 34.71 11.24
C ASN A 82 -6.41 34.03 9.90
N LEU A 83 -5.62 33.00 9.54
CA LEU A 83 -5.83 32.20 8.34
C LEU A 83 -7.14 31.40 8.41
N MET A 84 -7.39 30.76 9.55
CA MET A 84 -8.63 30.03 9.84
C MET A 84 -9.86 30.95 9.84
N SER A 85 -9.76 32.13 10.48
CA SER A 85 -10.82 33.15 10.45
C SER A 85 -11.12 33.64 9.02
N GLY A 86 -10.08 33.84 8.19
CA GLY A 86 -10.24 34.23 6.79
C GLY A 86 -10.92 33.16 5.92
N LEU A 87 -10.64 31.89 6.21
CA LEU A 87 -11.21 30.71 5.54
C LEU A 87 -12.60 30.31 6.10
N GLY A 88 -13.02 30.85 7.24
CA GLY A 88 -14.28 30.51 7.89
C GLY A 88 -14.25 29.17 8.63
N THR A 89 -13.06 28.64 8.91
CA THR A 89 -12.86 27.36 9.57
C THR A 89 -12.42 27.58 11.03
N VAL A 90 -12.88 26.76 11.97
CA VAL A 90 -12.45 26.81 13.37
C VAL A 90 -11.92 25.45 13.77
N VAL A 91 -10.65 25.19 13.49
CA VAL A 91 -9.99 23.92 13.86
C VAL A 91 -8.70 24.26 14.59
N GLU A 92 -8.69 24.14 15.92
CA GLU A 92 -7.60 24.66 16.74
C GLU A 92 -6.58 23.59 17.16
N LYS A 93 -6.86 22.32 16.88
CA LYS A 93 -6.14 21.16 17.45
C LYS A 93 -5.73 20.15 16.39
N VAL A 94 -4.55 19.54 16.54
CA VAL A 94 -4.06 18.50 15.60
C VAL A 94 -4.96 17.27 15.66
N GLU A 95 -5.52 17.01 16.84
CA GLU A 95 -6.43 15.90 17.13
C GLU A 95 -7.72 15.98 16.29
N ASP A 96 -8.13 17.18 15.88
CA ASP A 96 -9.28 17.35 14.99
C ASP A 96 -9.00 16.89 13.55
N TYR A 97 -7.73 16.82 13.17
CA TYR A 97 -7.26 16.22 11.92
C TYR A 97 -6.70 14.82 12.13
N ALA A 98 -6.97 14.16 13.26
CA ALA A 98 -6.41 12.85 13.53
C ALA A 98 -6.82 11.87 12.42
N LEU A 99 -5.84 11.47 11.62
CA LEU A 99 -6.00 10.40 10.64
C LEU A 99 -5.90 9.11 11.43
N ALA A 100 -7.04 8.68 11.97
CA ALA A 100 -7.11 7.40 12.65
C ALA A 100 -7.05 6.27 11.61
N LYS A 101 -6.39 5.18 11.98
CA LYS A 101 -6.51 3.91 11.26
C LYS A 101 -8.00 3.55 11.19
N PRO A 102 -8.57 3.29 10.00
CA PRO A 102 -9.96 2.87 9.89
C PRO A 102 -10.23 1.62 10.74
N GLU A 103 -11.39 1.55 11.38
CA GLU A 103 -11.78 0.38 12.21
C GLU A 103 -11.75 -0.93 11.41
N ASN A 104 -12.06 -0.86 10.11
CA ASN A 104 -12.08 -1.98 9.18
C ASN A 104 -10.76 -2.16 8.40
N TRP A 105 -9.65 -1.58 8.85
CA TRP A 105 -8.37 -1.75 8.18
C TRP A 105 -7.90 -3.21 8.30
N PRO A 106 -7.60 -3.90 7.17
CA PRO A 106 -7.33 -5.32 7.22
C PRO A 106 -6.10 -5.67 8.07
N GLU A 107 -6.15 -6.86 8.66
CA GLU A 107 -5.03 -7.43 9.39
C GLU A 107 -3.84 -7.66 8.44
N GLY A 108 -2.63 -7.33 8.89
CA GLY A 108 -1.41 -7.45 8.08
C GLY A 108 -1.15 -6.34 7.07
N VAL A 109 -2.05 -5.35 6.92
CA VAL A 109 -1.77 -4.14 6.13
C VAL A 109 -1.04 -3.12 7.01
N PRO A 110 0.22 -2.73 6.69
CA PRO A 110 0.94 -1.74 7.46
C PRO A 110 0.17 -0.41 7.51
N TYR A 111 0.07 0.16 8.70
CA TYR A 111 -0.48 1.50 8.90
C TYR A 111 0.62 2.38 9.50
N ASP A 112 0.96 3.46 8.80
CA ASP A 112 1.96 4.41 9.28
C ASP A 112 1.28 5.54 10.09
N GLY A 113 1.25 5.35 11.41
CA GLY A 113 0.72 6.34 12.34
C GLY A 113 1.59 7.59 12.47
N GLU A 114 2.88 7.52 12.14
CA GLU A 114 3.80 8.67 12.24
C GLU A 114 3.61 9.63 11.07
N SER A 115 3.52 9.10 9.84
CA SER A 115 3.16 9.89 8.66
C SER A 115 1.78 10.55 8.81
N SER A 116 0.84 9.82 9.42
CA SER A 116 -0.50 10.34 9.73
C SER A 116 -0.44 11.58 10.63
N LYS A 117 0.39 11.54 11.68
CA LYS A 117 0.58 12.67 12.61
C LYS A 117 1.29 13.87 11.97
N HIS A 118 2.28 13.63 11.12
CA HIS A 118 2.94 14.70 10.35
C HIS A 118 1.96 15.38 9.39
N MET A 119 1.11 14.60 8.71
CA MET A 119 0.07 15.13 7.82
C MET A 119 -0.96 15.97 8.59
N SER A 120 -1.47 15.49 9.73
CA SER A 120 -2.40 16.26 10.57
C SER A 120 -1.82 17.60 11.01
N THR A 121 -0.54 17.62 11.40
CA THR A 121 0.17 18.87 11.75
C THR A 121 0.26 19.82 10.56
N TYR A 122 0.67 19.31 9.40
CA TYR A 122 0.78 20.10 8.18
C TYR A 122 -0.55 20.72 7.75
N LEU A 123 -1.65 19.95 7.82
CA LEU A 123 -2.98 20.40 7.43
C LEU A 123 -3.54 21.46 8.39
N LEU A 124 -3.30 21.30 9.69
CA LEU A 124 -3.62 22.31 10.71
C LEU A 124 -2.85 23.62 10.45
N GLU A 125 -1.54 23.53 10.17
CA GLU A 125 -0.71 24.70 9.89
C GLU A 125 -1.16 25.47 8.64
N ARG A 126 -1.72 24.76 7.66
CA ARG A 126 -2.27 25.35 6.44
C ARG A 126 -3.75 25.74 6.56
N GLY A 127 -4.37 25.52 7.71
CA GLY A 127 -5.77 25.87 8.01
C GLY A 127 -6.78 25.24 7.06
N TRP A 128 -6.52 24.02 6.58
CA TRP A 128 -7.43 23.32 5.68
C TRP A 128 -8.76 23.00 6.36
N PRO A 129 -9.92 23.10 5.70
CA PRO A 129 -11.19 22.67 6.31
C PRO A 129 -11.16 21.21 6.79
N LYS A 130 -11.67 20.95 7.99
CA LYS A 130 -11.66 19.60 8.59
C LYS A 130 -12.42 18.61 7.73
N GLU A 131 -13.54 19.04 7.17
CA GLU A 131 -14.42 18.27 6.30
C GLU A 131 -13.70 17.83 5.03
N ASP A 132 -12.95 18.75 4.40
CA ASP A 132 -12.17 18.47 3.19
C ASP A 132 -11.03 17.48 3.48
N VAL A 133 -10.38 17.63 4.63
CA VAL A 133 -9.33 16.70 5.07
C VAL A 133 -9.90 15.31 5.30
N GLN A 134 -11.04 15.19 5.98
CA GLN A 134 -11.69 13.89 6.22
C GLN A 134 -12.08 13.21 4.89
N GLY A 135 -12.58 13.96 3.91
CA GLY A 135 -12.87 13.46 2.56
C GLY A 135 -11.62 12.90 1.87
N LEU A 136 -10.52 13.65 1.89
CA LEU A 136 -9.25 13.22 1.27
C LEU A 136 -8.64 11.98 1.94
N VAL A 137 -8.78 11.88 3.25
CA VAL A 137 -8.26 10.75 4.03
C VAL A 137 -9.04 9.49 3.72
N SER A 138 -10.37 9.60 3.58
CA SER A 138 -11.20 8.49 3.13
C SER A 138 -10.75 7.98 1.75
N VAL A 139 -10.51 8.89 0.81
CA VAL A 139 -9.99 8.55 -0.54
C VAL A 139 -8.61 7.91 -0.45
N TYR A 140 -7.69 8.48 0.32
CA TYR A 140 -6.35 7.92 0.51
C TYR A 140 -6.36 6.51 1.09
N ASN A 141 -7.17 6.29 2.14
CA ASN A 141 -7.31 4.98 2.78
C ASN A 141 -7.88 3.95 1.81
N LYS A 142 -8.91 4.33 1.03
CA LYS A 142 -9.47 3.47 -0.01
C LYS A 142 -8.43 3.11 -1.07
N MET A 143 -7.69 4.08 -1.60
CA MET A 143 -6.65 3.83 -2.59
C MET A 143 -5.50 2.98 -2.05
N SER A 144 -5.09 3.19 -0.80
CA SER A 144 -4.04 2.42 -0.15
C SER A 144 -4.44 0.96 0.00
N LEU A 145 -5.70 0.71 0.39
CA LEU A 145 -6.26 -0.64 0.46
C LEU A 145 -6.33 -1.30 -0.93
N GLU A 146 -6.85 -0.59 -1.93
CA GLU A 146 -6.92 -1.09 -3.31
C GLU A 146 -5.53 -1.45 -3.86
N ARG A 147 -4.53 -0.60 -3.61
CA ARG A 147 -3.13 -0.87 -4.00
C ARG A 147 -2.56 -2.09 -3.28
N TYR A 148 -2.81 -2.24 -1.98
CA TYR A 148 -2.36 -3.41 -1.24
C TYR A 148 -2.99 -4.70 -1.76
N VAL A 149 -4.31 -4.70 -2.00
CA VAL A 149 -5.02 -5.85 -2.57
C VAL A 149 -4.48 -6.20 -3.97
N ALA A 150 -4.27 -5.19 -4.82
CA ALA A 150 -3.68 -5.39 -6.14
C ALA A 150 -2.25 -5.94 -6.05
N PHE A 151 -1.44 -5.43 -5.12
CA PHE A 151 -0.10 -5.94 -4.85
C PHE A 151 -0.13 -7.41 -4.41
N LYS A 152 -0.99 -7.77 -3.45
CA LYS A 152 -1.14 -9.16 -2.99
C LYS A 152 -1.63 -10.09 -4.07
N ARG A 153 -2.52 -9.62 -4.95
CA ARG A 153 -2.94 -10.38 -6.13
C ARG A 153 -1.78 -10.58 -7.11
N ALA A 154 -1.01 -9.55 -7.40
CA ALA A 154 0.16 -9.67 -8.27
C ALA A 154 1.23 -10.61 -7.70
N GLU A 155 1.45 -10.58 -6.39
CA GLU A 155 2.32 -11.52 -5.67
C GLU A 155 1.83 -12.97 -5.83
N GLN A 156 0.53 -13.20 -5.64
CA GLN A 156 -0.09 -14.52 -5.87
C GLN A 156 0.04 -14.98 -7.33
N ASP A 157 -0.28 -14.11 -8.29
CA ASP A 157 -0.24 -14.43 -9.72
C ASP A 157 1.20 -14.77 -10.15
N THR A 158 2.18 -14.07 -9.59
CA THR A 158 3.62 -14.36 -9.79
C THR A 158 3.97 -15.73 -9.21
N PHE A 159 3.59 -16.00 -7.96
CA PHE A 159 3.85 -17.28 -7.31
C PHE A 159 3.21 -18.45 -8.09
N ASP A 160 1.96 -18.31 -8.51
CA ASP A 160 1.25 -19.32 -9.30
C ASP A 160 1.93 -19.59 -10.64
N THR A 161 2.47 -18.55 -11.27
CA THR A 161 3.23 -18.67 -12.53
C THR A 161 4.53 -19.43 -12.29
N GLU A 162 5.30 -19.05 -11.26
CA GLU A 162 6.55 -19.76 -10.91
C GLU A 162 6.30 -21.23 -10.56
N VAL A 163 5.23 -21.54 -9.82
CA VAL A 163 4.85 -22.91 -9.48
C VAL A 163 4.44 -23.71 -10.72
N LYS A 164 3.74 -23.10 -11.67
CA LYS A 164 3.42 -23.75 -12.97
C LYS A 164 4.70 -24.09 -13.73
N GLU A 165 5.63 -23.15 -13.84
CA GLU A 165 6.93 -23.39 -14.47
C GLU A 165 7.72 -24.49 -13.75
N LEU A 166 7.73 -24.47 -12.42
CA LEU A 166 8.38 -25.50 -11.62
C LEU A 166 7.79 -26.89 -11.88
N LYS A 167 6.47 -27.01 -12.00
CA LYS A 167 5.78 -28.27 -12.31
C LYS A 167 6.03 -28.75 -13.75
N VAL A 168 6.29 -27.83 -14.68
CA VAL A 168 6.70 -28.17 -16.06
C VAL A 168 8.10 -28.76 -16.06
N ASP A 169 9.02 -28.17 -15.31
CA ASP A 169 10.41 -28.62 -15.24
C ASP A 169 10.56 -29.92 -14.43
N TRP A 170 9.83 -30.03 -13.33
CA TRP A 170 9.90 -31.16 -12.41
C TRP A 170 8.61 -31.99 -12.53
N LYS A 171 8.56 -32.88 -13.53
CA LYS A 171 7.35 -33.67 -13.81
C LYS A 171 7.20 -34.89 -12.90
N GLY A 172 5.96 -35.18 -12.50
CA GLY A 172 5.59 -36.42 -11.80
C GLY A 172 6.37 -36.62 -10.50
N SER A 173 6.99 -37.79 -10.33
CA SER A 173 7.77 -38.13 -9.12
C SER A 173 8.99 -37.24 -8.90
N ALA A 174 9.51 -36.58 -9.95
CA ALA A 174 10.62 -35.65 -9.83
C ALA A 174 10.25 -34.42 -8.99
N LEU A 175 9.01 -33.93 -9.11
CA LEU A 175 8.51 -32.81 -8.29
C LEU A 175 8.67 -33.11 -6.81
N ILE A 176 8.07 -34.23 -6.38
CA ILE A 176 8.06 -34.67 -4.98
C ILE A 176 9.48 -34.90 -4.49
N LYS A 177 10.34 -35.57 -5.28
CA LYS A 177 11.74 -35.83 -4.87
C LYS A 177 12.52 -34.53 -4.69
N LYS A 178 12.34 -33.56 -5.59
CA LYS A 178 13.09 -32.29 -5.58
C LYS A 178 12.60 -31.33 -4.51
N THR A 179 11.30 -31.17 -4.33
CA THR A 179 10.77 -30.36 -3.23
C THR A 179 11.12 -30.97 -1.87
N ARG A 180 11.12 -32.30 -1.76
CA ARG A 180 11.61 -33.01 -0.57
C ARG A 180 13.09 -32.75 -0.30
N THR A 181 13.91 -32.74 -1.36
CA THR A 181 15.34 -32.44 -1.26
C THR A 181 15.57 -30.99 -0.83
N ALA A 182 14.79 -30.05 -1.36
CA ALA A 182 14.78 -28.66 -0.91
C ALA A 182 14.42 -28.54 0.58
N ALA A 183 13.35 -29.20 1.02
CA ALA A 183 12.93 -29.16 2.42
C ALA A 183 14.02 -29.71 3.37
N LYS A 184 14.71 -30.80 2.99
CA LYS A 184 15.84 -31.32 3.78
C LYS A 184 17.00 -30.32 3.86
N ALA A 185 17.34 -29.66 2.76
CA ALA A 185 18.41 -28.66 2.75
C ALA A 185 18.08 -27.48 3.67
N MET A 186 16.82 -27.02 3.67
CA MET A 186 16.36 -25.99 4.62
C MET A 186 16.38 -26.47 6.06
N ILE A 187 16.02 -27.73 6.35
CA ILE A 187 16.12 -28.27 7.71
C ILE A 187 17.57 -28.28 8.20
N GLN A 188 18.53 -28.52 7.30
CA GLN A 188 19.95 -28.56 7.66
C GLN A 188 20.56 -27.16 7.88
N PHE A 189 20.20 -26.19 7.05
CA PHE A 189 20.89 -24.89 6.98
C PHE A 189 20.01 -23.67 7.30
N GLY A 190 18.70 -23.87 7.44
CA GLY A 190 17.78 -22.82 7.85
C GLY A 190 17.99 -22.40 9.30
N THR A 191 17.38 -21.27 9.67
CA THR A 191 17.34 -20.82 11.06
C THR A 191 16.42 -21.73 11.89
N ASP A 192 16.63 -21.78 13.21
CA ASP A 192 15.77 -22.56 14.11
C ASP A 192 14.28 -22.16 13.99
N GLU A 193 14.02 -20.86 13.76
CA GLU A 193 12.70 -20.29 13.52
C GLU A 193 12.05 -20.84 12.24
N LEU A 194 12.79 -20.84 11.12
CA LEU A 194 12.31 -21.40 9.86
C LEU A 194 12.01 -22.89 10.00
N ILE A 195 12.90 -23.64 10.68
CA ILE A 195 12.74 -25.07 10.91
C ILE A 195 11.47 -25.35 11.74
N ALA A 196 11.22 -24.55 12.79
CA ALA A 196 10.00 -24.66 13.58
C ALA A 196 8.75 -24.40 12.72
N ALA A 197 8.73 -23.31 11.95
CA ALA A 197 7.61 -22.97 11.08
C ALA A 197 7.35 -24.04 9.98
N MET A 198 8.40 -24.64 9.43
CA MET A 198 8.28 -25.76 8.49
C MET A 198 7.64 -27.01 9.12
N LYS A 199 7.96 -27.30 10.38
CA LYS A 199 7.36 -28.43 11.13
C LYS A 199 5.90 -28.15 11.46
N GLU A 200 5.60 -26.94 11.96
CA GLU A 200 4.24 -26.52 12.32
C GLU A 200 3.28 -26.49 11.13
N SER A 201 3.74 -26.01 9.98
CA SER A 201 2.95 -26.04 8.73
C SER A 201 2.74 -27.46 8.18
N GLY A 202 3.47 -28.46 8.67
CA GLY A 202 3.49 -29.81 8.11
C GLY A 202 4.11 -29.86 6.72
N LEU A 203 4.94 -28.89 6.36
CA LEU A 203 5.62 -28.87 5.06
C LEU A 203 6.61 -30.04 4.92
N VAL A 204 7.21 -30.45 6.05
CA VAL A 204 8.13 -31.59 6.12
C VAL A 204 7.48 -32.89 5.66
N THR A 205 6.18 -33.07 5.91
CA THR A 205 5.43 -34.30 5.56
C THR A 205 4.82 -34.24 4.16
N THR A 206 4.53 -33.04 3.65
CA THR A 206 3.85 -32.81 2.37
C THR A 206 4.61 -31.76 1.54
N PRO A 207 5.86 -32.06 1.12
CA PRO A 207 6.74 -31.07 0.53
C PRO A 207 6.30 -30.63 -0.88
N ASP A 208 5.30 -31.25 -1.49
CA ASP A 208 4.71 -30.84 -2.78
C ASP A 208 3.48 -29.91 -2.63
N ASP A 209 3.10 -29.56 -1.40
CA ASP A 209 2.05 -28.59 -1.10
C ASP A 209 2.58 -27.15 -1.17
N PHE A 210 2.43 -26.53 -2.34
CA PHE A 210 2.88 -25.15 -2.62
C PHE A 210 2.16 -24.08 -1.79
N THR A 211 0.97 -24.35 -1.26
CA THR A 211 0.29 -23.40 -0.37
C THR A 211 1.04 -23.27 0.96
N LYS A 212 1.63 -24.36 1.44
CA LYS A 212 2.47 -24.34 2.66
C LYS A 212 3.80 -23.62 2.43
N TRP A 213 4.44 -23.84 1.28
CA TRP A 213 5.64 -23.08 0.90
C TRP A 213 5.36 -21.57 0.86
N GLN A 214 4.24 -21.18 0.25
CA GLN A 214 3.83 -19.79 0.17
C GLN A 214 3.53 -19.20 1.56
N GLY A 215 2.86 -19.95 2.44
CA GLY A 215 2.58 -19.53 3.81
C GLY A 215 3.84 -19.25 4.65
N LEU A 216 4.97 -19.84 4.29
CA LEU A 216 6.28 -19.57 4.88
C LEU A 216 7.07 -18.47 4.16
N ASN A 217 6.43 -17.77 3.22
CA ASN A 217 7.05 -16.76 2.37
C ASN A 217 8.24 -17.30 1.55
N ILE A 218 8.11 -18.55 1.05
CA ILE A 218 9.11 -19.20 0.22
C ILE A 218 8.62 -19.25 -1.24
N SER A 219 9.33 -18.58 -2.15
CA SER A 219 9.02 -18.58 -3.59
C SER A 219 9.46 -19.86 -4.31
N ALA A 220 8.93 -20.11 -5.51
CA ALA A 220 9.34 -21.31 -6.27
C ALA A 220 10.81 -21.22 -6.72
N ALA A 221 11.31 -20.02 -6.97
CA ALA A 221 12.74 -19.79 -7.23
C ALA A 221 13.61 -20.21 -6.02
N GLN A 222 13.20 -19.87 -4.80
CA GLN A 222 13.91 -20.31 -3.59
C GLN A 222 13.86 -21.84 -3.45
N ILE A 223 12.73 -22.48 -3.74
CA ILE A 223 12.63 -23.96 -3.74
C ILE A 223 13.67 -24.58 -4.68
N ARG A 224 13.90 -23.99 -5.87
CA ARG A 224 14.96 -24.44 -6.81
C ARG A 224 16.36 -24.30 -6.21
N VAL A 225 16.65 -23.15 -5.60
CA VAL A 225 17.94 -22.89 -4.94
C VAL A 225 18.19 -23.93 -3.86
N TRP A 226 17.21 -24.15 -2.99
CA TRP A 226 17.31 -25.12 -1.90
C TRP A 226 17.41 -26.57 -2.39
N ASN A 227 16.70 -26.92 -3.48
CA ASN A 227 16.91 -28.21 -4.13
C ASN A 227 18.37 -28.35 -4.61
N ASN A 228 18.94 -27.33 -5.26
CA ASN A 228 20.31 -27.39 -5.77
C ASN A 228 21.33 -27.54 -4.64
N ILE A 229 21.13 -26.84 -3.52
CA ILE A 229 21.91 -27.03 -2.30
C ILE A 229 21.79 -28.49 -1.83
N GLY A 230 20.57 -29.02 -1.73
CA GLY A 230 20.33 -30.40 -1.29
C GLY A 230 20.93 -31.47 -2.23
N GLU A 231 20.95 -31.24 -3.55
CA GLU A 231 21.61 -32.13 -4.50
C GLU A 231 23.13 -32.10 -4.34
N ALA A 232 23.73 -30.93 -4.12
CA ALA A 232 25.16 -30.80 -3.84
C ALA A 232 25.55 -31.50 -2.51
N MET A 233 24.67 -31.51 -1.52
CA MET A 233 24.90 -32.27 -0.27
C MET A 233 24.91 -33.78 -0.49
N LYS A 234 24.11 -34.29 -1.43
CA LYS A 234 24.06 -35.72 -1.75
C LYS A 234 25.34 -36.18 -2.44
N SER A 235 25.95 -35.34 -3.29
CA SER A 235 27.25 -35.66 -3.88
C SER A 235 28.37 -35.71 -2.84
N ASP A 236 28.22 -34.98 -1.73
CA ASP A 236 29.24 -34.87 -0.67
C ASP A 236 29.00 -35.82 0.53
N ALA A 237 28.10 -36.81 0.39
CA ALA A 237 27.74 -37.81 1.41
C ALA A 237 27.03 -37.27 2.69
N ALA A 238 26.50 -36.04 2.68
CA ALA A 238 25.93 -35.40 3.87
C ALA A 238 24.43 -35.66 4.13
N ILE A 239 23.68 -36.19 3.15
CA ILE A 239 22.25 -36.52 3.31
C ILE A 239 21.95 -37.89 2.69
N THR A 240 21.43 -38.83 3.48
CA THR A 240 20.81 -40.06 2.96
C THR A 240 19.33 -39.83 2.63
N ASP A 241 18.80 -40.56 1.65
CA ASP A 241 17.42 -40.37 1.18
C ASP A 241 16.35 -40.74 2.23
N GLU A 242 16.72 -41.37 3.36
CA GLU A 242 15.80 -41.98 4.35
C GLU A 242 15.25 -41.07 5.48
N GLY A 243 15.68 -39.80 5.60
CA GLY A 243 15.50 -39.04 6.85
C GLY A 243 14.25 -38.18 7.11
N LEU A 244 13.07 -38.40 6.50
CA LEU A 244 11.91 -37.49 6.73
C LEU A 244 10.75 -38.04 7.55
N THR A 245 10.77 -39.31 7.94
CA THR A 245 9.63 -39.95 8.65
C THR A 245 9.98 -40.53 10.02
N LYS A 246 11.17 -40.24 10.57
CA LYS A 246 11.48 -40.63 11.95
C LYS A 246 11.86 -39.39 12.73
N GLY A 247 10.93 -38.99 13.60
CA GLY A 247 11.24 -38.13 14.73
C GLY A 247 12.42 -38.73 15.49
N ASP A 248 13.29 -37.83 15.96
CA ASP A 248 14.48 -38.12 16.73
C ASP A 248 15.57 -38.92 16.01
N GLN A 249 16.60 -38.23 15.53
CA GLN A 249 17.96 -38.39 16.07
C GLN A 249 19.00 -37.47 15.40
N LYS A 250 19.79 -36.84 16.28
CA LYS A 250 21.12 -36.24 16.12
C LYS A 250 21.24 -34.82 15.56
N ALA A 251 21.04 -33.89 16.49
CA ALA A 251 21.89 -32.72 16.63
C ALA A 251 23.31 -33.15 17.06
N GLU A 252 24.21 -33.44 16.11
CA GLU A 252 25.66 -33.44 16.37
C GLU A 252 26.46 -33.53 15.06
N GLN A 253 26.44 -32.45 14.27
CA GLN A 253 27.51 -32.12 13.32
C GLN A 253 27.44 -30.64 12.91
N LYS A 254 27.36 -29.73 13.89
CA LYS A 254 27.73 -28.31 13.68
C LYS A 254 29.26 -28.22 13.68
N GLY A 255 29.88 -28.62 12.58
CA GLY A 255 31.33 -28.63 12.42
C GLY A 255 31.75 -28.29 11.00
N LYS A 256 32.10 -27.01 10.79
CA LYS A 256 32.84 -26.46 9.65
C LYS A 256 32.13 -26.38 8.29
N LEU A 257 31.16 -25.46 8.14
CA LEU A 257 30.89 -24.81 6.84
C LEU A 257 30.46 -23.34 7.04
N SER A 258 31.07 -22.61 7.99
CA SER A 258 30.94 -21.15 8.07
C SER A 258 32.04 -20.49 7.23
N LYS A 259 31.93 -20.50 5.90
CA LYS A 259 32.75 -19.61 5.03
C LYS A 259 32.34 -19.55 3.55
N ILE A 260 31.08 -19.80 3.21
CA ILE A 260 30.61 -19.60 1.83
C ILE A 260 29.41 -18.66 1.89
N TYR A 261 29.56 -17.51 1.24
CA TYR A 261 28.64 -16.36 1.12
C TYR A 261 28.73 -15.25 2.19
N ASP A 262 29.86 -14.53 2.18
CA ASP A 262 29.80 -13.07 2.33
C ASP A 262 29.45 -12.49 0.95
N HIS A 263 28.21 -12.04 0.75
CA HIS A 263 27.84 -11.25 -0.44
C HIS A 263 27.90 -9.77 -0.07
N GLU A 264 28.72 -8.98 -0.79
CA GLU A 264 29.03 -7.57 -0.47
C GLU A 264 27.83 -6.59 -0.57
N THR A 265 26.63 -7.04 -0.94
CA THR A 265 25.48 -6.16 -1.16
C THR A 265 24.70 -5.79 0.10
N SER A 266 25.07 -6.27 1.29
CA SER A 266 24.42 -5.91 2.56
C SER A 266 25.06 -4.69 3.28
N LYS A 267 26.02 -4.00 2.66
CA LYS A 267 26.74 -2.85 3.26
C LYS A 267 26.33 -1.46 2.77
N SER A 268 25.14 -1.29 2.20
CA SER A 268 24.66 0.06 1.87
C SER A 268 23.19 0.28 2.20
N MET A 269 22.84 0.18 3.48
CA MET A 269 21.75 0.97 4.08
C MET A 269 22.10 1.18 5.57
N THR A 270 22.88 2.22 5.82
CA THR A 270 22.90 2.98 7.09
C THR A 270 22.32 4.34 6.81
#